data_AF-A0A5K1FPM2-F1
#
_entry.id   AF-A0A5K1FPM2-F1
#
_cell.length_a   1.000
_cell.length_b   1.000
_cell.length_c   1.000
_cell.angle_alpha   90.00
_cell.angle_beta   90.00
_cell.angle_gamma   90.00
#
_symmetry.space_group_name_H-M   'P 1'
#
loop_
_entity.id
_entity.type
_entity.pdbx_description
1 polymer ?
#
loop_
_entity_poly.entity_id
_entity_poly.type
_entity_poly.pdbx_seq_one_letter_code
_entity_poly.pdbx_strand_id
1 'polypeptide(L)' 'NKCNLGYAFVNFTSSAATWRLYRDFHNQRWRCYGSKKTCEICYARIQ' A
#
# COMPACT_ATOMS: atom_id res chain seq x y z
N ASN A 1 -10.12 -19.64 7.84
CA ASN A 1 -8.99 -19.13 7.02
C ASN A 1 -9.22 -17.64 6.74
N LYS A 2 -8.98 -16.75 7.70
CA LYS A 2 -9.23 -15.30 7.54
C LYS A 2 -7.94 -14.61 7.14
N CYS A 3 -7.64 -14.62 5.85
CA CYS A 3 -6.48 -13.96 5.26
C CYS A 3 -6.93 -12.84 4.33
N ASN A 4 -6.10 -11.81 4.19
CA ASN A 4 -6.32 -10.78 3.18
C ASN A 4 -5.99 -11.31 1.77
N LEU A 5 -6.50 -10.61 0.75
CA LEU A 5 -6.21 -10.91 -0.66
C LEU A 5 -4.85 -10.37 -1.13
N GLY A 6 -4.13 -9.64 -0.27
CA GLY A 6 -2.81 -9.06 -0.59
C GLY A 6 -2.85 -7.70 -1.27
N TYR A 7 -4.01 -7.06 -1.40
CA TYR A 7 -4.16 -5.69 -1.90
C TYR A 7 -5.25 -4.93 -1.11
N ALA A 8 -5.22 -3.60 -1.22
CA ALA A 8 -6.22 -2.71 -0.64
C ALA A 8 -6.37 -1.44 -1.50
N PHE A 9 -7.54 -0.81 -1.44
CA PHE A 9 -7.78 0.51 -2.02
C PHE A 9 -7.85 1.54 -0.88
N VAL A 10 -7.20 2.68 -1.09
CA VAL A 10 -7.18 3.79 -0.14
C VAL A 10 -7.52 5.06 -0.89
N ASN A 11 -8.52 5.80 -0.41
CA ASN A 11 -8.87 7.10 -0.95
C ASN A 11 -8.26 8.20 -0.07
N PHE A 12 -7.67 9.22 -0.71
CA PHE A 12 -7.07 10.36 -0.02
C PHE A 12 -7.85 11.63 -0.37
N THR A 13 -8.03 12.49 0.62
CA THR A 13 -8.66 13.80 0.43
C THR A 13 -7.71 14.86 -0.12
N SER A 14 -6.40 14.59 -0.13
CA SER A 14 -5.38 15.50 -0.65
C SER A 14 -4.23 14.74 -1.31
N SER A 15 -3.73 15.28 -2.42
CA SER A 15 -2.60 14.71 -3.16
C SER A 15 -1.31 14.66 -2.31
N ALA A 16 -1.12 15.64 -1.43
CA ALA A 16 0.01 15.67 -0.50
C ALA A 16 0.02 14.47 0.46
N ALA A 17 -1.15 13.97 0.88
CA ALA A 17 -1.24 12.78 1.73
C ALA A 17 -0.87 11.51 0.96
N THR A 18 -1.37 11.36 -0.27
CA THR A 18 -0.99 10.27 -1.18
C THR A 18 0.51 10.22 -1.40
N TRP A 19 1.14 11.38 -1.63
CA TRP A 19 2.58 11.48 -1.85
C TRP A 19 3.40 11.05 -0.63
N ARG A 20 3.01 11.49 0.58
CA ARG A 20 3.68 11.05 1.82
C ARG A 20 3.60 9.54 1.99
N LEU A 21 2.42 8.95 1.79
CA LEU A 21 2.24 7.51 1.88
C LEU A 21 3.07 6.76 0.82
N TYR A 22 3.06 7.23 -0.43
CA TYR A 22 3.86 6.63 -1.49
C TYR A 22 5.36 6.67 -1.13
N ARG A 23 5.89 7.82 -0.75
CA ARG A 23 7.31 7.95 -0.40
C ARG A 23 7.73 7.07 0.77
N ASP A 24 6.88 6.96 1.79
CA ASP A 24 7.25 6.30 3.04
C ASP A 24 7.04 4.77 2.97
N PHE A 25 6.13 4.26 2.11
CA PHE A 25 5.77 2.84 2.05
C PHE A 25 6.08 2.15 0.72
N HIS A 26 6.18 2.88 -0.40
CA HIS A 26 6.46 2.26 -1.69
C HIS A 26 7.84 1.59 -1.67
N ASN A 27 7.90 0.36 -2.17
CA ASN A 27 9.07 -0.51 -2.15
C ASN A 27 9.61 -0.88 -0.76
N GLN A 28 8.87 -0.61 0.32
CA GLN A 28 9.23 -1.08 1.65
C GLN A 28 8.83 -2.55 1.83
N ARG A 29 9.70 -3.33 2.48
CA ARG A 29 9.38 -4.71 2.86
C ARG A 29 8.45 -4.73 4.07
N TRP A 30 7.42 -5.57 4.01
CA TRP A 30 6.55 -5.83 5.15
C TRP A 30 7.31 -6.59 6.23
N ARG A 31 7.73 -5.92 7.31
CA ARG A 31 8.50 -6.55 8.40
C ARG A 31 7.66 -7.40 9.35
N CYS A 32 6.34 -7.44 9.16
CA CYS A 32 5.42 -8.16 10.03
C CYS A 32 5.28 -9.63 9.62
N TYR A 33 5.09 -10.50 10.62
CA TYR A 33 4.77 -11.94 10.44
C TYR A 33 5.75 -12.74 9.55
N GLY A 34 7.01 -12.32 9.47
CA GLY A 34 8.00 -12.97 8.59
C GLY A 34 7.70 -12.82 7.09
N SER A 35 6.85 -11.86 6.72
CA SER A 35 6.50 -11.62 5.32
C SER A 35 7.74 -11.20 4.53
N LYS A 36 7.97 -11.85 3.39
CA LYS A 36 8.99 -11.44 2.41
C LYS A 36 8.43 -10.50 1.35
N LYS A 37 7.16 -10.10 1.46
CA LYS A 37 6.48 -9.24 0.48
C LYS A 37 7.03 -7.82 0.55
N THR A 38 7.13 -7.19 -0.62
CA THR A 38 7.41 -5.76 -0.78
C THR A 38 6.10 -5.03 -1.06
N CYS A 39 5.90 -3.85 -0.48
CA CYS A 39 4.74 -3.02 -0.70
C CYS A 39 4.87 -2.27 -2.04
N GLU A 40 3.92 -2.48 -2.93
CA GLU A 40 3.78 -1.73 -4.17
C GLU A 40 2.54 -0.84 -4.07
N ILE A 41 2.65 0.39 -4.56
CA ILE A 41 1.60 1.40 -4.52
C ILE A 41 1.50 1.96 -5.92
N CYS A 42 0.30 1.88 -6.49
CA CYS A 42 0.00 2.31 -7.85
C CYS A 42 -1.34 3.07 -7.82
N TYR A 43 -1.56 3.93 -8.82
CA TYR A 43 -2.87 4.56 -9.00
C TYR A 43 -3.93 3.50 -9.30
N ALA A 44 -5.11 3.66 -8.69
CA ALA A 44 -6.24 2.79 -8.98
C ALA A 44 -6.69 3.01 -10.43
N ARG A 45 -6.92 1.92 -11.17
CA ARG A 45 -7.45 1.98 -12.54
C ARG A 45 -8.91 2.42 -12.61
N ILE A 46 -9.64 2.25 -11.51
CA ILE A 46 -11.05 2.64 -11.34
C ILE A 46 -11.06 3.63 -10.19
N GLN A 47 -11.63 4.82 -10.41
CA GLN A 47 -11.75 5.90 -9.44
C GLN A 47 -13.22 6.17 -9.12
#